data_AF-A0AAI8BXB4-F1
#
_entry.id   AF-A0AAI8BXB4-F1
#
_cell.length_a   1.000
_cell.length_b   1.000
_cell.length_c   1.000
_cell.angle_alpha   90.00
_cell.angle_beta   90.00
_cell.angle_gamma   90.00
#
_symmetry.space_group_name_H-M   'P 1'
#
loop_
_entity.id
_entity.type
_entity.pdbx_description
1 polymer ?
#
loop_
_entity_poly.entity_id
_entity_poly.type
_entity_poly.pdbx_seq_one_letter_code
_entity_poly.pdbx_strand_id
1 'polypeptide(L)'
;MKSIYTNIVLLPLLIAASCSSSKSLLFSSKTLNFENCLSKEKNYKYIELNLPKGFIKKKVENHGFCEYRFEYQNKSTIYVSTDIYSGSRLNSDNLYSIGVNTYAISRSITLVDTIKNSGKDRNNLYWLEYVLGDVVIGYVNVPEEQKEQFEKAIASLDRK
;
A
#
# COMPACT_ATOMS: atom_id res chain seq x y z
N MET A 1 49.78 57.43 1.69
CA MET A 1 48.44 57.10 2.24
C MET A 1 47.59 56.51 1.13
N LYS A 2 47.38 55.19 1.14
CA LYS A 2 46.56 54.49 0.14
C LYS A 2 45.20 54.18 0.76
N SER A 3 44.14 54.73 0.18
CA SER A 3 42.75 54.48 0.56
C SER A 3 42.32 53.11 0.03
N ILE A 4 41.86 52.22 0.91
CA ILE A 4 41.35 50.89 0.57
C ILE A 4 39.85 51.02 0.33
N TYR A 5 39.42 50.79 -0.91
CA TYR A 5 38.00 50.66 -1.26
C TYR A 5 37.52 49.27 -0.88
N THR A 6 36.61 49.18 0.08
CA THR A 6 35.93 47.94 0.48
C THR A 6 34.76 47.69 -0.47
N ASN A 7 34.93 46.76 -1.42
CA ASN A 7 33.83 46.28 -2.24
C ASN A 7 32.97 45.30 -1.43
N ILE A 8 31.75 45.71 -1.07
CA ILE A 8 30.72 44.83 -0.53
C ILE A 8 30.03 44.17 -1.72
N VAL A 9 30.33 42.89 -1.95
CA VAL A 9 29.63 42.06 -2.93
C VAL A 9 28.32 41.60 -2.29
N LEU A 10 27.21 42.20 -2.68
CA LEU A 10 25.87 41.69 -2.36
C LEU A 10 25.60 40.44 -3.21
N LEU A 11 25.61 39.27 -2.56
CA LEU A 11 25.18 38.01 -3.15
C LEU A 11 23.64 37.93 -3.09
N PRO A 12 22.91 37.87 -4.21
CA PRO A 12 21.48 37.67 -4.16
C PRO A 12 21.20 36.21 -3.75
N LEU A 13 20.69 36.01 -2.53
CA LEU A 13 20.08 34.74 -2.13
C LEU A 13 18.83 34.52 -2.98
N LEU A 14 18.96 33.73 -4.04
CA LEU A 14 17.82 33.10 -4.72
C LEU A 14 17.26 32.03 -3.81
N ILE A 15 16.31 32.43 -2.95
CA ILE A 15 15.43 31.50 -2.25
C ILE A 15 14.53 30.90 -3.34
N ALA A 16 14.95 29.77 -3.91
CA ALA A 16 14.07 28.95 -4.72
C ALA A 16 12.91 28.52 -3.80
N ALA A 17 11.78 29.19 -3.94
CA ALA A 17 10.51 28.74 -3.40
C ALA A 17 10.21 27.39 -4.07
N SER A 18 10.66 26.31 -3.42
CA SER A 18 10.17 24.96 -3.71
C SER A 18 8.71 24.93 -3.29
N CYS A 19 7.85 25.38 -4.20
CA CYS A 19 6.43 25.07 -4.17
C CYS A 19 6.33 23.55 -4.35
N SER A 20 6.48 22.81 -3.25
CA SER A 20 5.97 21.44 -3.16
C SER A 20 4.46 21.56 -3.17
N SER A 21 3.89 21.78 -4.35
CA SER A 21 2.47 21.57 -4.57
C SER A 21 2.25 20.08 -4.32
N SER A 22 1.80 19.74 -3.11
CA SER A 22 1.19 18.45 -2.85
C SER A 22 -0.04 18.40 -3.74
N LYS A 23 0.13 17.98 -5.00
CA LYS A 23 -0.99 17.60 -5.86
C LYS A 23 -1.71 16.53 -5.08
N SER A 24 -2.80 16.90 -4.40
CA SER A 24 -3.66 15.93 -3.74
C SER A 24 -4.12 14.98 -4.84
N LEU A 25 -3.53 13.80 -4.90
CA LEU A 25 -3.89 12.78 -5.85
C LEU A 25 -5.38 12.51 -5.64
N LEU A 26 -6.19 12.83 -6.65
CA LEU A 26 -7.64 12.67 -6.57
C LEU A 26 -7.95 11.18 -6.36
N PHE A 27 -8.64 10.87 -5.27
CA PHE A 27 -9.13 9.51 -5.01
C PHE A 27 -10.37 9.22 -5.84
N SER A 28 -10.62 7.95 -6.13
CA SER A 28 -11.88 7.49 -6.70
C SER A 28 -12.32 6.18 -6.05
N SER A 29 -13.59 6.10 -5.69
CA SER A 29 -14.18 4.87 -5.17
C SER A 29 -14.22 3.78 -6.24
N LYS A 30 -13.92 2.54 -5.85
CA LYS A 30 -13.94 1.34 -6.69
C LYS A 30 -14.60 0.19 -5.94
N THR A 31 -15.64 -0.35 -6.55
CA THR A 31 -16.30 -1.57 -6.09
C THR A 31 -15.66 -2.80 -6.75
N LEU A 32 -15.36 -3.82 -5.94
CA LEU A 32 -14.73 -5.09 -6.33
C LEU A 32 -15.72 -6.21 -6.07
N ASN A 33 -15.88 -7.11 -7.05
CA ASN A 33 -16.82 -8.22 -6.95
C ASN A 33 -16.06 -9.52 -6.58
N PHE A 34 -16.38 -10.05 -5.40
CA PHE A 34 -15.83 -11.28 -4.85
C PHE A 34 -16.89 -12.39 -4.71
N GLU A 35 -18.07 -12.26 -5.32
CA GLU A 35 -19.17 -13.21 -5.16
C GLU A 35 -18.75 -14.64 -5.53
N ASN A 36 -18.01 -14.79 -6.64
CA ASN A 36 -17.55 -16.09 -7.16
C ASN A 36 -16.13 -16.47 -6.71
N CYS A 37 -15.64 -15.91 -5.61
CA CYS A 37 -14.29 -16.16 -5.11
C CYS A 37 -14.33 -17.08 -3.89
N LEU A 38 -13.44 -18.08 -3.85
CA LEU A 38 -13.34 -18.99 -2.72
C LEU A 38 -12.78 -18.27 -1.49
N SER A 39 -13.45 -18.47 -0.36
CA SER A 39 -13.01 -18.26 1.01
C SER A 39 -14.19 -18.63 1.91
N LYS A 40 -14.03 -19.59 2.83
CA LYS A 40 -15.13 -20.08 3.67
C LYS A 40 -15.54 -19.04 4.72
N GLU A 41 -14.59 -18.23 5.14
CA GLU A 41 -14.71 -17.19 6.15
C GLU A 41 -15.25 -15.87 5.59
N LYS A 42 -15.23 -15.70 4.26
CA LYS A 42 -15.70 -14.50 3.56
C LYS A 42 -17.18 -14.21 3.88
N ASN A 43 -17.44 -13.05 4.48
CA ASN A 43 -18.77 -12.57 4.82
C ASN A 43 -19.25 -11.40 3.94
N TYR A 44 -18.52 -11.07 2.87
CA TYR A 44 -18.86 -10.02 1.90
C TYR A 44 -19.06 -10.57 0.49
N LYS A 45 -19.84 -9.83 -0.31
CA LYS A 45 -19.92 -10.04 -1.76
C LYS A 45 -19.07 -9.03 -2.51
N TYR A 46 -19.05 -7.80 -2.00
CA TYR A 46 -18.31 -6.70 -2.62
C TYR A 46 -17.41 -6.00 -1.62
N ILE A 47 -16.36 -5.38 -2.14
CA ILE A 47 -15.50 -4.48 -1.37
C ILE A 47 -15.43 -3.15 -2.09
N GLU A 48 -15.59 -2.06 -1.35
CA GLU A 48 -15.34 -0.71 -1.84
C GLU A 48 -14.03 -0.17 -1.29
N LEU A 49 -13.29 0.54 -2.15
CA LEU A 49 -12.04 1.19 -1.82
C LEU A 49 -11.92 2.55 -2.50
N ASN A 50 -11.46 3.55 -1.75
CA ASN A 50 -11.01 4.81 -2.29
C ASN A 50 -9.54 4.68 -2.69
N LEU A 51 -9.26 4.69 -3.99
CA LEU A 51 -7.91 4.51 -4.53
C LEU A 51 -7.40 5.79 -5.21
N PRO A 52 -6.11 6.13 -5.09
CA PRO A 52 -5.53 7.19 -5.90
C PRO A 52 -5.64 6.85 -7.39
N LYS A 53 -5.81 7.86 -8.25
CA LYS A 53 -5.92 7.65 -9.71
C LYS A 53 -4.59 7.18 -10.32
N GLY A 54 -4.67 6.60 -11.53
CA GLY A 54 -3.49 6.28 -12.35
C GLY A 54 -2.98 4.85 -12.23
N PHE A 55 -3.82 3.92 -11.78
CA PHE A 55 -3.48 2.49 -11.72
C PHE A 55 -4.00 1.71 -12.92
N ILE A 56 -3.40 0.53 -13.14
CA ILE A 56 -3.94 -0.56 -13.95
C ILE A 56 -4.52 -1.61 -13.01
N LYS A 57 -5.82 -1.91 -13.17
CA LYS A 57 -6.50 -2.95 -12.38
C LYS A 57 -6.27 -4.32 -13.01
N LYS A 58 -5.89 -5.31 -12.21
CA LYS A 58 -5.79 -6.73 -12.58
C LYS A 58 -6.54 -7.58 -11.56
N LYS A 59 -7.15 -8.68 -12.01
CA LYS A 59 -7.66 -9.73 -11.13
C LYS A 59 -6.83 -10.98 -11.38
N VAL A 60 -6.33 -11.59 -10.31
CA VAL A 60 -5.60 -12.85 -10.34
C VAL A 60 -6.42 -13.86 -9.54
N GLU A 61 -6.42 -15.10 -9.97
CA GLU A 61 -7.04 -16.20 -9.24
C GLU A 61 -5.99 -17.29 -9.01
N ASN A 62 -5.95 -17.82 -7.80
CA ASN A 62 -5.05 -18.91 -7.43
C ASN A 62 -5.78 -19.88 -6.51
N HIS A 63 -5.94 -21.14 -6.95
CA HIS A 63 -6.71 -22.15 -6.24
C HIS A 63 -8.12 -21.66 -5.83
N GLY A 64 -8.75 -20.84 -6.69
CA GLY A 64 -10.06 -20.23 -6.48
C GLY A 64 -10.10 -19.03 -5.53
N PHE A 65 -9.01 -18.70 -4.83
CA PHE A 65 -8.89 -17.41 -4.14
C PHE A 65 -8.66 -16.31 -5.15
N CYS A 66 -9.35 -15.19 -4.97
CA CYS A 66 -9.25 -14.04 -5.85
C CYS A 66 -8.40 -12.95 -5.23
N GLU A 67 -7.60 -12.29 -6.06
CA GLU A 67 -6.88 -11.08 -5.69
C GLU A 67 -7.06 -10.00 -6.75
N TYR A 68 -7.53 -8.83 -6.34
CA TYR A 68 -7.49 -7.63 -7.16
C TYR A 68 -6.20 -6.86 -6.86
N ARG A 69 -5.51 -6.42 -7.91
CA ARG A 69 -4.28 -5.61 -7.85
C ARG A 69 -4.49 -4.29 -8.60
N PHE A 70 -3.95 -3.22 -8.05
CA PHE A 70 -3.94 -1.87 -8.62
C PHE A 70 -2.49 -1.41 -8.74
N GLU A 71 -1.90 -1.63 -9.90
CA GLU A 71 -0.48 -1.34 -10.17
C GLU A 71 -0.32 0.08 -10.72
N TYR A 72 0.52 0.89 -10.08
CA TYR A 72 0.84 2.26 -10.48
C TYR A 72 2.12 2.29 -11.34
N GLN A 73 2.39 3.42 -12.00
CA GLN A 73 3.54 3.56 -12.92
C GLN A 73 4.89 3.26 -12.25
N ASN A 74 5.06 3.66 -10.99
CA ASN A 74 6.26 3.42 -10.18
C ASN A 74 6.33 2.00 -9.58
N LYS A 75 5.47 1.07 -10.02
CA LYS A 75 5.35 -0.31 -9.53
C LYS A 75 4.84 -0.46 -8.10
N SER A 76 4.51 0.63 -7.41
CA SER A 76 3.70 0.56 -6.21
C SER A 76 2.39 -0.16 -6.55
N THR A 77 1.93 -1.03 -5.66
CA THR A 77 0.73 -1.84 -5.92
C THR A 77 -0.09 -1.93 -4.65
N ILE A 78 -1.39 -1.63 -4.74
CA ILE A 78 -2.39 -1.98 -3.73
C ILE A 78 -3.04 -3.29 -4.15
N TYR A 79 -3.36 -4.16 -3.19
CA TYR A 79 -4.08 -5.39 -3.46
C TYR A 79 -5.14 -5.71 -2.40
N VAL A 80 -6.16 -6.47 -2.81
CA VAL A 80 -7.19 -7.06 -1.95
C VAL A 80 -7.36 -8.53 -2.33
N SER A 81 -7.21 -9.44 -1.37
CA SER A 81 -7.24 -10.88 -1.59
C SER A 81 -8.22 -11.59 -0.66
N THR A 82 -8.82 -12.67 -1.14
CA THR A 82 -9.64 -13.58 -0.32
C THR A 82 -8.80 -14.66 0.39
N ASP A 83 -7.51 -14.78 0.07
CA ASP A 83 -6.61 -15.76 0.69
C ASP A 83 -6.10 -15.27 2.06
N ILE A 84 -6.91 -15.45 3.09
CA ILE A 84 -6.60 -15.07 4.48
C ILE A 84 -5.59 -16.00 5.17
N TYR A 85 -5.18 -17.08 4.53
CA TYR A 85 -4.24 -18.05 5.10
C TYR A 85 -2.82 -17.82 4.61
N SER A 86 -2.65 -17.42 3.35
CA SER A 86 -1.33 -17.20 2.74
C SER A 86 -1.05 -15.71 2.47
N GLY A 87 -2.08 -14.86 2.50
CA GLY A 87 -1.94 -13.45 2.12
C GLY A 87 -1.66 -13.28 0.63
N SER A 88 -1.02 -12.16 0.27
CA SER A 88 -0.61 -11.92 -1.11
C SER A 88 0.80 -12.42 -1.40
N ARG A 89 0.96 -13.07 -2.55
CA ARG A 89 2.29 -13.40 -3.11
C ARG A 89 3.14 -12.16 -3.38
N LEU A 90 2.54 -10.96 -3.45
CA LEU A 90 3.31 -9.73 -3.59
C LEU A 90 4.17 -9.43 -2.35
N ASN A 91 3.75 -9.89 -1.17
CA ASN A 91 4.42 -9.64 0.11
C ASN A 91 5.14 -10.87 0.68
N SER A 92 5.18 -12.00 -0.03
CA SER A 92 5.75 -13.25 0.49
C SER A 92 7.18 -13.10 0.99
N ASP A 93 8.03 -12.42 0.22
CA ASP A 93 9.45 -12.27 0.55
C ASP A 93 9.65 -11.33 1.74
N ASN A 94 8.83 -10.28 1.82
CA ASN A 94 8.82 -9.34 2.93
C ASN A 94 8.37 -10.02 4.24
N LEU A 95 7.32 -10.83 4.17
CA LEU A 95 6.80 -11.60 5.31
C LEU A 95 7.81 -12.66 5.75
N TYR A 96 8.40 -13.39 4.80
CA TYR A 96 9.43 -14.38 5.10
C TYR A 96 10.64 -13.74 5.79
N SER A 97 11.04 -12.54 5.37
CA SER A 97 12.17 -11.81 5.96
C SER A 97 11.98 -11.47 7.44
N ILE A 98 10.72 -11.39 7.90
CA ILE A 98 10.36 -11.16 9.31
C ILE A 98 9.90 -12.45 10.02
N GLY A 99 10.10 -13.62 9.41
CA GLY A 99 9.75 -14.92 9.99
C GLY A 99 8.28 -15.32 9.84
N VAL A 100 7.50 -14.67 8.98
CA VAL A 100 6.09 -15.00 8.72
C VAL A 100 5.98 -15.83 7.45
N ASN A 101 5.69 -17.12 7.60
CA ASN A 101 5.58 -18.08 6.49
C ASN A 101 4.13 -18.34 6.03
N THR A 102 3.18 -18.29 6.96
CA THR A 102 1.74 -18.47 6.71
C THR A 102 0.93 -17.94 7.90
N TYR A 103 -0.29 -17.50 7.64
CA TYR A 103 -1.26 -17.15 8.66
C TYR A 103 -2.13 -18.33 9.12
N ALA A 104 -2.09 -19.47 8.42
CA ALA A 104 -2.91 -20.64 8.73
C ALA A 104 -2.74 -21.11 10.19
N ILE A 105 -1.49 -21.13 10.67
CA ILE A 105 -1.14 -21.53 12.03
C ILE A 105 -1.59 -20.46 13.04
N SER A 106 -1.36 -19.18 12.75
CA SER A 106 -1.77 -18.08 13.64
C SER A 106 -3.29 -18.00 13.80
N ARG A 107 -4.06 -18.24 12.73
CA ARG A 107 -5.52 -18.24 12.79
C ARG A 107 -6.10 -19.46 13.50
N SER A 108 -5.47 -20.63 13.40
CA SER A 108 -5.94 -21.83 14.10
C SER A 108 -5.64 -21.82 15.61
N ILE A 109 -4.58 -21.13 16.04
CA ILE A 109 -4.15 -21.13 17.45
C ILE A 109 -4.71 -19.92 18.22
N THR A 110 -4.81 -18.74 17.60
CA THR A 110 -4.99 -17.48 18.36
C THR A 110 -6.27 -16.68 18.10
N LEU A 111 -7.23 -17.18 17.30
CA LEU A 111 -8.48 -16.47 16.98
C LEU A 111 -8.27 -14.98 16.65
N VAL A 112 -7.18 -14.66 15.92
CA VAL A 112 -6.79 -13.27 15.70
C VAL A 112 -7.65 -12.68 14.58
N ASP A 113 -8.49 -11.71 14.95
CA ASP A 113 -9.34 -10.97 14.00
C ASP A 113 -8.52 -10.03 13.12
N THR A 114 -7.34 -9.60 13.56
CA THR A 114 -6.49 -8.72 12.76
C THR A 114 -5.01 -9.03 12.93
N ILE A 115 -4.34 -9.32 11.81
CA ILE A 115 -2.88 -9.44 11.75
C ILE A 115 -2.36 -8.30 10.90
N LYS A 116 -1.36 -7.57 11.40
CA LYS A 116 -0.68 -6.49 10.68
C LYS A 116 0.80 -6.79 10.59
N ASN A 117 1.31 -6.84 9.37
CA ASN A 117 2.74 -6.86 9.10
C ASN A 117 3.08 -5.67 8.21
N SER A 118 4.19 -5.00 8.48
CA SER A 118 4.64 -3.86 7.68
C SER A 118 6.10 -3.58 7.91
N GLY A 119 6.74 -2.92 6.95
CA GLY A 119 8.13 -2.50 7.08
C GLY A 119 8.63 -1.81 5.84
N LYS A 120 9.95 -1.77 5.71
CA LYS A 120 10.63 -1.39 4.48
C LYS A 120 11.31 -2.62 3.89
N ASP A 121 11.34 -2.71 2.56
CA ASP A 121 12.10 -3.72 1.84
C ASP A 121 13.59 -3.32 1.74
N ARG A 122 14.39 -4.16 1.08
CA ARG A 122 15.81 -3.89 0.81
C ARG A 122 16.08 -2.64 -0.04
N ASN A 123 15.07 -2.12 -0.75
CA ASN A 123 15.15 -0.91 -1.56
C ASN A 123 14.65 0.32 -0.79
N ASN A 124 14.42 0.20 0.53
CA ASN A 124 13.88 1.25 1.38
C ASN A 124 12.44 1.68 0.97
N LEU A 125 11.71 0.80 0.27
CA LEU A 125 10.30 1.00 -0.11
C LEU A 125 9.40 0.34 0.94
N TYR A 126 8.30 1.01 1.25
CA TYR A 126 7.32 0.51 2.20
C TYR A 126 6.48 -0.62 1.63
N TRP A 127 6.15 -1.53 2.52
CA TRP A 127 5.17 -2.58 2.33
C TRP A 127 4.31 -2.73 3.58
N LEU A 128 3.09 -3.22 3.37
CA LEU A 128 2.13 -3.49 4.43
C LEU A 128 1.21 -4.62 3.98
N GLU A 129 0.86 -5.50 4.92
CA GLU A 129 -0.22 -6.46 4.79
C GLU A 129 -1.08 -6.48 6.05
N TYR A 130 -2.39 -6.35 5.86
CA TYR A 130 -3.40 -6.60 6.87
C TYR A 130 -4.21 -7.83 6.50
N VAL A 131 -4.35 -8.75 7.44
CA VAL A 131 -5.41 -9.76 7.43
C VAL A 131 -6.50 -9.25 8.37
N LEU A 132 -7.67 -8.90 7.84
CA LEU A 132 -8.80 -8.30 8.58
C LEU A 132 -9.95 -9.30 8.68
N GLY A 133 -9.77 -10.35 9.47
CA GLY A 133 -10.74 -11.43 9.62
C GLY A 133 -10.86 -12.29 8.36
N ASP A 134 -11.61 -11.81 7.38
CA ASP A 134 -12.06 -12.55 6.20
C ASP A 134 -11.58 -11.97 4.86
N VAL A 135 -10.73 -10.95 4.92
CA VAL A 135 -10.08 -10.32 3.76
C VAL A 135 -8.64 -9.97 4.07
N VAL A 136 -7.78 -10.04 3.06
CA VAL A 136 -6.43 -9.49 3.11
C VAL A 136 -6.37 -8.23 2.26
N ILE A 137 -5.77 -7.18 2.79
CA ILE A 137 -5.50 -5.94 2.05
C ILE A 137 -4.08 -5.47 2.34
N GLY A 138 -3.38 -4.98 1.33
CA GLY A 138 -2.02 -4.50 1.52
C GLY A 138 -1.47 -3.71 0.35
N TYR A 139 -0.20 -3.35 0.47
CA TYR A 139 0.58 -2.74 -0.60
C TYR A 139 2.05 -3.14 -0.57
N VAL A 140 2.72 -2.93 -1.70
CA VAL A 140 4.16 -3.13 -1.89
C VAL A 140 4.79 -2.03 -2.72
N ASN A 141 6.11 -1.88 -2.62
CA ASN A 141 6.94 -0.97 -3.41
C ASN A 141 6.51 0.50 -3.31
N VAL A 142 6.07 0.95 -2.14
CA VAL A 142 5.58 2.33 -1.93
C VAL A 142 6.71 3.23 -1.43
N PRO A 143 7.09 4.29 -2.15
CA PRO A 143 8.10 5.22 -1.66
C PRO A 143 7.56 6.07 -0.50
N GLU A 144 8.46 6.63 0.32
CA GLU A 144 8.13 7.35 1.57
C GLU A 144 7.08 8.44 1.35
N GLU A 145 7.25 9.25 0.30
CA GLU A 145 6.37 10.38 -0.02
C GLU A 145 4.95 9.95 -0.42
N GLN A 146 4.74 8.67 -0.72
CA GLN A 146 3.44 8.09 -1.06
C GLN A 146 2.87 7.19 0.05
N LYS A 147 3.59 6.97 1.15
CA LYS A 147 3.12 6.06 2.20
C LYS A 147 1.75 6.46 2.75
N GLU A 148 1.59 7.73 3.13
CA GLU A 148 0.37 8.23 3.76
C GLU A 148 -0.86 8.05 2.86
N GLN A 149 -0.74 8.32 1.56
CA GLN A 149 -1.87 8.16 0.65
C GLN A 149 -2.27 6.68 0.46
N PHE A 150 -1.29 5.77 0.46
CA PHE A 150 -1.56 4.34 0.38
C PHE A 150 -2.22 3.87 1.67
N GLU A 151 -1.76 4.30 2.84
CA GLU A 151 -2.43 3.99 4.12
C GLU A 151 -3.86 4.51 4.18
N LYS A 152 -4.15 5.71 3.65
CA LYS A 152 -5.52 6.22 3.50
C LYS A 152 -6.38 5.34 2.60
N ALA A 153 -5.81 4.84 1.50
CA ALA A 153 -6.51 3.92 0.62
C ALA A 153 -6.86 2.60 1.33
N ILE A 154 -5.90 2.02 2.06
CA ILE A 154 -6.10 0.79 2.84
C ILE A 154 -7.19 0.99 3.91
N ALA A 155 -7.15 2.11 4.63
CA ALA A 155 -8.12 2.44 5.68
C ALA A 155 -9.54 2.67 5.15
N SER A 156 -9.71 2.90 3.84
CA SER A 156 -11.01 3.12 3.21
C SER A 156 -11.77 1.85 2.84
N LEU A 157 -11.21 0.67 3.14
CA LEU A 157 -11.85 -0.61 2.84
C LEU A 157 -13.21 -0.69 3.53
N ASP A 158 -14.24 -0.95 2.73
CA ASP A 158 -15.59 -1.20 3.21
C ASP A 158 -16.15 -2.49 2.62
N ARG A 159 -16.76 -3.33 3.46
CA ARG A 159 -17.35 -4.62 3.08
C ARG A 159 -18.84 -4.43 2.80
N LYS A 160 -19.32 -4.96 1.68
CA LYS A 160 -20.73 -4.89 1.26
C LYS A 160 -21.31 -6.27 0.95
#